data_AF-R7NG38-F1
#
_entry.id   AF-R7NG38-F1
#
_cell.length_a   1.000
_cell.length_b   1.000
_cell.length_c   1.000
_cell.angle_alpha   90.00
_cell.angle_beta   90.00
_cell.angle_gamma   90.00
#
_symmetry.space_group_name_H-M   'P 1'
#
loop_
_entity.id
_entity.type
_entity.pdbx_description
1 polymer ?
#
loop_
_entity_poly.entity_id
_entity_poly.type
_entity_poly.pdbx_seq_one_letter_code
_entity_poly.pdbx_strand_id
1 'polypeptide(L)'
;MGLKINYIIVLDNKEQYIVLKEAMYYGKKYFLAMGLNEQREVISSKIAILEEHVSGLDTYVSKVVDGDLITVLTRMFKAQM
;
A
#
# COMPACT_ATOMS: atom_id res chain seq x y z
N MET A 1 5.86 -23.50 -5.80
CA MET A 1 4.94 -22.52 -5.16
C MET A 1 5.59 -22.07 -3.86
N GLY A 2 6.19 -20.89 -3.86
CA GLY A 2 6.95 -20.38 -2.70
C GLY A 2 6.06 -19.64 -1.71
N LEU A 3 6.46 -19.62 -0.44
CA LEU A 3 5.89 -18.75 0.59
C LEU A 3 6.03 -17.28 0.13
N LYS A 4 4.92 -16.55 0.01
CA LYS A 4 4.95 -15.10 -0.12
C LYS A 4 4.96 -14.51 1.29
N ILE A 5 6.01 -13.77 1.61
CA ILE A 5 6.09 -13.00 2.84
C ILE A 5 5.32 -11.70 2.60
N ASN A 6 4.25 -11.50 3.35
CA ASN A 6 3.57 -10.20 3.39
C ASN A 6 4.32 -9.27 4.33
N TYR A 7 4.42 -8.00 3.95
CA TYR A 7 5.08 -6.98 4.76
C TYR A 7 4.05 -6.04 5.38
N ILE A 8 4.37 -5.53 6.57
CA ILE A 8 3.58 -4.50 7.25
C ILE A 8 4.35 -3.19 7.18
N ILE A 9 3.71 -2.14 6.67
CA ILE A 9 4.20 -0.77 6.75
C ILE A 9 3.71 -0.19 8.08
N VAL A 10 4.65 0.28 8.90
CA VAL A 10 4.38 0.99 10.15
C VAL A 10 4.78 2.45 9.95
N LEU A 11 3.83 3.36 10.13
CA LEU A 11 4.06 4.79 9.98
C LEU A 11 4.41 5.44 11.32
N ASP A 12 5.04 6.61 11.29
CA ASP A 12 5.40 7.38 12.50
C ASP A 12 4.19 7.76 13.36
N ASN A 13 3.02 7.92 12.73
CA ASN A 13 1.76 8.17 13.43
C ASN A 13 1.16 6.90 14.06
N LYS A 14 1.91 5.79 14.10
CA LYS A 14 1.53 4.46 14.59
C LYS A 14 0.47 3.74 13.75
N GLU A 15 0.06 4.29 12.62
CA GLU A 15 -0.81 3.54 11.70
C GLU A 15 -0.03 2.36 11.09
N GLN A 16 -0.69 1.21 11.03
CA GLN A 16 -0.12 -0.01 10.48
C GLN A 16 -0.94 -0.47 9.28
N TYR A 17 -0.25 -0.94 8.25
CA TYR A 17 -0.85 -1.36 6.99
C TYR A 17 -0.22 -2.66 6.52
N ILE A 18 -1.02 -3.71 6.34
CA ILE A 18 -0.55 -4.91 5.65
C ILE A 18 -0.58 -4.67 4.13
N VAL A 19 0.54 -4.91 3.46
CA VAL A 19 0.64 -4.80 2.00
C VAL A 19 0.04 -6.04 1.36
N LEU A 20 -0.99 -5.84 0.54
CA LEU A 20 -1.63 -6.90 -0.23
C LEU A 20 -0.94 -7.11 -1.58
N LYS A 21 -0.63 -6.00 -2.26
CA LYS A 21 -0.03 -5.99 -3.60
C LYS A 21 0.83 -4.75 -3.79
N GLU A 22 1.76 -4.85 -4.73
CA GLU A 22 2.67 -3.78 -5.14
C GLU A 22 2.56 -3.57 -6.65
N ALA A 23 2.72 -2.33 -7.10
CA ALA A 23 2.76 -1.98 -8.51
C ALA A 23 3.74 -0.82 -8.73
N MET A 24 4.39 -0.81 -9.90
CA MET A 24 5.09 0.37 -10.39
C MET A 24 4.27 1.04 -11.47
N TYR A 25 4.11 2.35 -11.39
CA TYR A 25 3.40 3.16 -12.36
C TYR A 25 4.10 4.52 -12.51
N TYR A 26 4.44 4.90 -13.75
CA TYR A 26 5.23 6.11 -14.05
C TYR A 26 6.50 6.30 -13.18
N GLY A 27 7.22 5.20 -12.93
CA GLY A 27 8.46 5.25 -12.14
C GLY A 27 8.24 5.43 -10.63
N LYS A 28 6.99 5.46 -10.16
CA LYS A 28 6.64 5.48 -8.74
C LYS A 28 6.13 4.12 -8.28
N LYS A 29 6.42 3.78 -7.03
CA LYS A 29 5.97 2.53 -6.42
C LYS A 29 4.68 2.77 -5.63
N TYR A 30 3.72 1.88 -5.78
CA TYR A 30 2.41 1.94 -5.14
C TYR A 30 2.10 0.64 -4.42
N PHE A 31 1.44 0.74 -3.27
CA PHE A 31 1.01 -0.38 -2.45
C PHE A 31 -0.50 -0.37 -2.28
N LEU A 32 -1.15 -1.47 -2.62
CA LEU A 32 -2.51 -1.74 -2.14
C LEU A 32 -2.39 -2.33 -0.74
N ALA A 33 -2.97 -1.66 0.25
CA ALA A 33 -2.81 -2.04 1.64
C ALA A 33 -4.12 -1.97 2.43
N MET A 34 -4.18 -2.75 3.51
CA MET A 34 -5.28 -2.71 4.48
C MET A 34 -4.75 -2.27 5.83
N GLY A 35 -5.47 -1.37 6.48
CA GLY A 35 -5.14 -0.93 7.82
C GLY A 35 -5.32 -2.04 8.84
N LEU A 36 -4.45 -2.05 9.85
CA LEU A 36 -4.50 -2.97 10.97
C LEU A 36 -4.94 -2.24 12.25
N ASN A 37 -5.60 -2.98 13.16
CA ASN A 37 -5.84 -2.51 14.53
C ASN A 37 -4.61 -2.75 15.43
N GLU A 38 -4.72 -2.41 16.72
CA GLU A 38 -3.63 -2.58 17.68
C GLU A 38 -3.23 -4.06 17.88
N GLN A 39 -4.17 -4.97 17.65
CA GLN A 39 -3.99 -6.42 17.70
C GLN A 39 -3.47 -7.01 16.37
N ARG A 40 -3.14 -6.16 15.39
CA ARG A 40 -2.71 -6.52 14.02
C ARG A 40 -3.76 -7.30 13.21
N GLU A 41 -5.02 -7.15 13.55
CA GLU A 41 -6.13 -7.68 12.77
C GLU A 41 -6.53 -6.70 11.67
N VAL A 42 -6.97 -7.25 10.55
CA VAL A 42 -7.33 -6.47 9.37
C VAL A 42 -8.63 -5.71 9.60
N ILE A 43 -8.59 -4.40 9.37
CA ILE A 43 -9.78 -3.54 9.37
C ILE A 43 -10.29 -3.45 7.92
N SER A 44 -11.32 -4.23 7.59
CA SER A 44 -11.84 -4.33 6.21
C SER A 44 -12.30 -3.01 5.60
N SER A 45 -12.73 -2.04 6.43
CA SER A 45 -13.13 -0.71 5.99
C SER A 45 -11.96 0.24 5.73
N LYS A 46 -10.73 -0.13 6.12
CA LYS A 46 -9.54 0.74 6.05
C LYS A 46 -8.63 0.31 4.90
N ILE A 47 -9.15 0.30 3.68
CA ILE A 47 -8.34 0.03 2.47
C ILE A 47 -7.68 1.34 2.02
N ALA A 48 -6.41 1.28 1.66
CA ALA A 48 -5.67 2.43 1.13
C ALA A 48 -4.76 2.03 -0.02
N ILE A 49 -4.56 2.95 -0.95
CA ILE A 49 -3.44 2.90 -1.91
C ILE A 49 -2.39 3.89 -1.41
N LEU A 50 -1.18 3.40 -1.21
CA LEU A 50 -0.05 4.19 -0.70
C LEU A 50 0.95 4.42 -1.84
N GLU A 51 1.38 5.66 -2.04
CA GLU A 51 2.49 6.02 -2.94
C GLU A 51 3.78 6.09 -2.12
N GLU A 52 4.83 5.42 -2.60
CA GLU A 52 6.18 5.53 -2.06
C GLU A 52 6.84 6.82 -2.51
N HIS A 53 7.50 7.48 -1.57
CA HIS A 53 8.39 8.60 -1.85
C HIS A 53 9.73 8.33 -1.18
N VAL A 54 10.80 8.53 -1.95
CA VAL A 54 12.18 8.39 -1.48
C VAL A 54 12.82 9.77 -1.51
N SER A 55 13.29 10.24 -0.36
CA SER A 55 13.99 11.52 -0.21
C SER A 55 15.32 11.27 0.50
N GLY A 56 16.39 11.13 -0.28
CA GLY A 56 17.71 10.79 0.24
C GLY A 56 17.73 9.38 0.83
N LEU A 57 17.88 9.28 2.16
CA LEU A 57 17.87 8.02 2.90
C LEU A 57 16.50 7.69 3.53
N ASP A 58 15.56 8.64 3.47
CA ASP A 58 14.25 8.49 4.07
C ASP A 58 13.23 8.00 3.04
N THR A 59 12.43 7.02 3.44
CA THR A 59 11.28 6.54 2.67
C THR A 59 10.02 6.85 3.45
N TYR A 60 9.08 7.54 2.81
CA TYR A 60 7.76 7.81 3.38
C TYR A 60 6.68 7.39 2.40
N VAL A 61 5.45 7.27 2.90
CA VAL A 61 4.29 6.96 2.07
C VAL A 61 3.17 7.95 2.28
N SER A 62 2.44 8.24 1.21
CA SER A 62 1.24 9.07 1.26
C SER A 62 0.05 8.32 0.67
N LYS A 63 -1.14 8.54 1.24
CA LYS A 63 -2.39 8.02 0.64
C LYS A 63 -2.62 8.68 -0.71
N VAL A 64 -2.85 7.87 -1.74
CA VAL A 64 -3.32 8.37 -3.03
C VAL A 64 -4.76 8.83 -2.87
N VAL A 65 -5.03 10.09 -3.22
CA VAL A 65 -6.37 10.71 -3.14
C VAL A 65 -6.95 11.05 -4.52
N ASP A 66 -6.12 10.98 -5.57
CA ASP A 66 -6.54 11.23 -6.95
C ASP A 66 -7.42 10.09 -7.48
N GLY A 67 -8.67 10.39 -7.84
CA GLY A 67 -9.67 9.40 -8.22
C GLY A 67 -9.37 8.66 -9.53
N ASP A 68 -8.76 9.35 -10.50
CA ASP A 68 -8.40 8.75 -11.79
C ASP A 68 -7.23 7.78 -11.60
N LEU A 69 -6.21 8.19 -10.83
CA LEU A 69 -5.08 7.36 -10.47
C LEU A 69 -5.52 6.14 -9.66
N ILE A 70 -6.41 6.30 -8.68
CA ILE A 70 -6.99 5.18 -7.92
C ILE A 70 -7.65 4.17 -8.86
N THR A 71 -8.41 4.64 -9.85
CA THR A 71 -9.09 3.77 -10.82
C THR A 71 -8.08 2.96 -11.64
N VAL A 72 -7.04 3.61 -12.15
CA VAL A 72 -5.97 2.96 -12.92
C VAL A 72 -5.23 1.93 -12.07
N LEU A 73 -4.78 2.32 -10.88
CA LEU A 73 -4.03 1.43 -9.98
C LEU A 73 -4.89 0.23 -9.55
N THR A 74 -6.17 0.44 -9.25
CA THR A 74 -7.10 -0.65 -8.91
C THR A 74 -7.21 -1.67 -10.04
N ARG A 75 -7.28 -1.23 -11.30
CA ARG A 75 -7.29 -2.13 -12.46
C ARG A 75 -5.98 -2.91 -12.56
N MET A 76 -4.84 -2.25 -12.36
CA MET A 76 -3.53 -2.91 -12.36
C MET A 76 -3.43 -3.97 -11.26
N PHE A 77 -3.85 -3.65 -10.03
CA PHE A 77 -3.85 -4.60 -8.92
C PHE A 77 -4.79 -5.79 -9.18
N LYS A 78 -5.95 -5.55 -9.80
CA LYS A 78 -6.87 -6.62 -10.19
C LYS A 78 -6.29 -7.54 -11.28
N ALA A 79 -5.53 -7.00 -12.23
CA ALA A 79 -4.89 -7.78 -13.28
C ALA A 79 -3.77 -8.72 -12.77
N GLN A 80 -3.21 -8.45 -11.58
CA GLN A 80 -2.26 -9.34 -10.92
C GLN A 80 -2.94 -10.53 -10.19
N MET A 81 -4.25 -10.74 -10.37
CA MET A 81 -4.98 -11.87 -9.79
C MET A 81 -4.78 -13.15 -10.61
#